data_AF-A0AAN7TBT5-F1
#
_entry.id   AF-A0AAN7TBT5-F1
#
_cell.length_a   1.000
_cell.length_b   1.000
_cell.length_c   1.000
_cell.angle_alpha   90.00
_cell.angle_beta   90.00
_cell.angle_gamma   90.00
#
_symmetry.space_group_name_H-M   'P 1'
#
loop_
_entity.id
_entity.type
_entity.pdbx_description
1 polymer ?
#
loop_
_entity_poly.entity_id
_entity_poly.type
_entity_poly.pdbx_seq_one_letter_code
_entity_poly.pdbx_strand_id
1 'polypeptide(L)'
;MRLLYHSLAFYLTLHPTLTAAATSTTTTSTATHSASSTSHASASATVQACTIRSPNTHAFFDLNSLHIPDPASAKTKHPRPNSWNVSGYDLGYNFTVNFCGAVIEDLSDKGGVVGVEKNLWNDVGAYYEQGGKVYSLGQASSAPVFRGRKLVMNYTDGSPCGADAMKREHVIEDLGPREIIDPDKDKKKNKPSKGHEDDDDDEDDDRDGRKDEPKKGAALQRKSTIISFLCDKDPLAPLLTLSFIGASPDQCTYVFEARSSAGCSGIEVAKQTLSPSGVFGVIVGIAILVYIVGGCVYSRMVLHQRGWQQLPNYALWKGVFGFFKDLVIILTSSCTRFFPSRRGYTRVNGGLGGNSGGIGRNGRGRGDSDAENRLIDELNEEWDD
;
A
#
# COMPACT_ATOMS: atom_id res chain seq x y z
N MET A 1 17.04 -41.70 48.07
CA MET A 1 17.91 -40.85 47.23
C MET A 1 17.68 -41.07 45.72
N ARG A 2 16.43 -41.05 45.23
CA ARG A 2 16.12 -41.08 43.78
C ARG A 2 15.09 -40.02 43.34
N LEU A 3 14.63 -39.17 44.26
CA LEU A 3 13.61 -38.15 43.99
C LEU A 3 14.18 -36.73 43.79
N LEU A 4 15.46 -36.49 44.11
CA LEU A 4 16.13 -35.20 43.86
C LEU A 4 16.77 -35.11 42.45
N TYR A 5 16.85 -36.22 41.72
CA TYR A 5 17.45 -36.25 40.38
C TYR A 5 16.45 -35.86 39.27
N HIS A 6 15.14 -36.00 39.50
CA HIS A 6 14.12 -35.63 38.52
C HIS A 6 13.72 -34.15 38.55
N SER A 7 14.04 -33.42 39.63
CA SER A 7 13.78 -31.98 39.72
C SER A 7 14.86 -31.12 39.04
N LEU A 8 16.12 -31.58 39.02
CA LEU A 8 17.22 -30.89 38.33
C LEU A 8 17.18 -31.04 36.80
N ALA A 9 16.64 -32.15 36.29
CA ALA A 9 16.53 -32.40 34.84
C ALA A 9 15.45 -31.55 34.15
N PHE A 10 14.37 -31.19 34.87
CA PHE A 10 13.29 -30.36 34.31
C PHE A 10 13.60 -28.85 34.34
N TYR A 11 14.49 -28.41 35.24
CA TYR A 11 14.87 -27.00 35.35
C TYR A 11 15.90 -26.55 34.30
N LEU A 12 16.62 -27.50 33.68
CA LEU A 12 17.67 -27.24 32.68
C LEU A 12 17.16 -27.21 31.22
N THR A 13 15.89 -27.52 30.96
CA THR A 13 15.35 -27.60 29.59
C THR A 13 14.52 -26.38 29.14
N LEU A 14 14.38 -25.32 29.96
CA LEU A 14 13.47 -24.20 29.64
C LEU A 14 14.11 -22.80 29.50
N HIS A 15 15.43 -22.65 29.50
CA HIS A 15 16.07 -21.36 29.21
C HIS A 15 17.15 -21.50 28.14
N PRO A 16 16.93 -21.05 26.88
CA PRO A 16 18.03 -20.64 26.04
C PRO A 16 18.39 -19.20 26.40
N THR A 17 19.44 -19.05 27.20
CA THR A 17 20.14 -17.77 27.35
C THR A 17 20.79 -17.39 26.03
N LEU A 18 20.30 -16.29 25.49
CA LEU A 18 20.91 -15.47 24.45
C LEU A 18 22.37 -15.16 24.84
N THR A 19 23.35 -15.58 24.04
CA THR A 19 24.66 -14.92 23.92
C THR A 19 25.23 -15.19 22.53
N ALA A 20 25.63 -14.10 21.88
CA ALA A 20 26.12 -14.04 20.52
C ALA A 20 27.54 -14.57 20.38
N ALA A 21 27.84 -15.24 19.26
CA ALA A 21 29.16 -15.21 18.64
C ALA A 21 29.03 -15.62 17.16
N ALA A 22 29.52 -14.74 16.29
CA ALA A 22 29.64 -14.96 14.85
C ALA A 22 30.77 -15.95 14.55
N THR A 23 30.59 -16.86 13.59
CA THR A 23 31.66 -17.24 12.66
C THR A 23 31.11 -17.89 11.39
N SER A 24 31.70 -17.48 10.29
CA SER A 24 31.44 -17.79 8.89
C SER A 24 32.13 -19.07 8.41
N THR A 25 31.44 -19.88 7.60
CA THR A 25 31.98 -20.78 6.54
C THR A 25 30.79 -21.34 5.75
N THR A 26 30.46 -20.82 4.57
CA THR A 26 30.95 -21.20 3.22
C THR A 26 30.87 -22.70 2.94
N THR A 27 29.81 -23.14 2.26
CA THR A 27 29.91 -24.20 1.23
C THR A 27 28.82 -24.00 0.18
N THR A 28 29.32 -23.89 -1.03
CA THR A 28 28.70 -23.77 -2.35
C THR A 28 27.94 -25.04 -2.76
N SER A 29 26.76 -24.87 -3.35
CA SER A 29 26.31 -25.74 -4.44
C SER A 29 25.32 -24.99 -5.33
N THR A 30 25.72 -24.92 -6.60
CA THR A 30 25.08 -24.31 -7.76
C THR A 30 23.93 -25.17 -8.29
N ALA A 31 22.82 -24.55 -8.71
CA ALA A 31 22.04 -24.99 -9.87
C ALA A 31 21.20 -23.84 -10.43
N THR A 32 21.37 -23.60 -11.71
CA THR A 32 20.72 -22.58 -12.56
C THR A 32 19.40 -23.08 -13.17
N HIS A 33 18.61 -22.10 -13.64
CA HIS A 33 17.53 -22.13 -14.65
C HIS A 33 16.06 -22.30 -14.22
N SER A 34 15.35 -21.16 -14.34
CA SER A 34 14.16 -20.92 -15.16
C SER A 34 13.03 -21.96 -15.22
N ALA A 35 11.82 -21.52 -14.80
CA ALA A 35 10.63 -21.34 -15.64
C ALA A 35 9.32 -21.60 -14.88
N SER A 36 8.42 -20.61 -14.96
CA SER A 36 6.95 -20.70 -15.00
C SER A 36 6.23 -21.72 -14.10
N SER A 37 5.50 -21.19 -13.10
CA SER A 37 4.22 -21.79 -12.70
C SER A 37 3.18 -20.69 -12.52
N THR A 38 2.29 -20.63 -13.51
CA THR A 38 1.02 -19.92 -13.54
C THR A 38 0.19 -20.28 -12.32
N SER A 39 -0.12 -19.29 -11.49
CA SER A 39 -1.29 -19.34 -10.62
C SER A 39 -2.07 -18.05 -10.82
N HIS A 40 -3.17 -18.17 -11.58
CA HIS A 40 -4.19 -17.13 -11.70
C HIS A 40 -4.72 -16.79 -10.31
N ALA A 41 -4.25 -15.67 -9.76
CA ALA A 41 -4.87 -14.99 -8.65
C ALA A 41 -5.47 -13.69 -9.19
N SER A 42 -6.81 -13.70 -9.24
CA SER A 42 -7.74 -12.58 -9.36
C SER A 42 -7.10 -11.19 -9.27
N ALA A 43 -7.25 -10.43 -10.36
CA ALA A 43 -7.06 -8.99 -10.38
C ALA A 43 -7.98 -8.33 -9.33
N SER A 44 -7.37 -7.94 -8.22
CA SER A 44 -7.93 -6.99 -7.26
C SER A 44 -7.00 -5.79 -7.29
N ALA A 45 -7.56 -4.60 -7.52
CA ALA A 45 -6.87 -3.35 -7.82
C ALA A 45 -5.60 -3.16 -6.98
N THR A 46 -4.46 -3.06 -7.67
CA THR A 46 -3.16 -2.70 -7.11
C THR A 46 -3.25 -1.34 -6.45
N VAL A 47 -3.11 -1.28 -5.13
CA VAL A 47 -2.86 -0.03 -4.41
C VAL A 47 -1.55 0.55 -4.96
N GLN A 48 -1.65 1.63 -5.74
CA GLN A 48 -0.51 2.40 -6.23
C GLN A 48 0.29 2.90 -5.03
N ALA A 49 1.50 2.37 -4.84
CA ALA A 49 2.31 2.69 -3.68
C ALA A 49 2.95 4.08 -3.84
N CYS A 50 2.24 5.13 -3.41
CA CYS A 50 2.73 6.51 -3.27
C CYS A 50 3.69 6.67 -2.08
N THR A 51 4.60 5.71 -1.92
CA THR A 51 5.48 5.57 -0.75
C THR A 51 6.85 5.10 -1.19
N ILE A 52 7.91 5.57 -0.56
CA ILE A 52 9.28 5.13 -0.85
C ILE A 52 10.13 5.07 0.42
N ARG A 53 11.12 4.19 0.43
CA ARG A 53 12.18 4.17 1.44
C ARG A 53 13.45 4.79 0.87
N SER A 54 14.12 5.63 1.65
CA SER A 54 15.43 6.14 1.27
C SER A 54 16.44 4.98 1.19
N PRO A 55 17.24 4.89 0.12
CA PRO A 55 18.24 3.83 -0.01
C PRO A 55 19.38 3.95 1.03
N ASN A 56 19.64 5.16 1.52
CA ASN A 56 20.78 5.43 2.40
C ASN A 56 20.40 5.46 3.88
N THR A 57 19.25 6.07 4.22
CA THR A 57 18.82 6.22 5.62
C THR A 57 17.75 5.23 6.03
N HIS A 58 17.20 4.46 5.08
CA HIS A 58 16.03 3.58 5.26
C HIS A 58 14.78 4.29 5.80
N ALA A 59 14.77 5.62 5.85
CA ALA A 59 13.61 6.40 6.24
C ALA A 59 12.45 6.17 5.26
N PHE A 60 11.25 6.03 5.80
CA PHE A 60 10.02 5.85 5.04
C PHE A 60 9.38 7.20 4.72
N PHE A 61 8.90 7.37 3.50
CA PHE A 61 8.21 8.57 3.04
C PHE A 61 6.85 8.16 2.49
N ASP A 62 5.80 8.80 2.98
CA ASP A 62 4.42 8.57 2.57
C ASP A 62 3.85 9.83 1.98
N LEU A 63 3.62 9.81 0.66
CA LEU A 63 3.05 10.93 -0.08
C LEU A 63 1.53 10.77 -0.30
N ASN A 64 0.92 9.69 0.20
CA ASN A 64 -0.53 9.44 0.01
C ASN A 64 -1.39 10.57 0.56
N SER A 65 -0.94 11.28 1.59
CA SER A 65 -1.68 12.43 2.15
C SER A 65 -1.81 13.60 1.17
N LEU A 66 -0.98 13.64 0.12
CA LEU A 66 -1.02 14.69 -0.91
C LEU A 66 -1.87 14.29 -2.12
N HIS A 67 -2.13 12.99 -2.27
CA HIS A 67 -3.00 12.49 -3.33
C HIS A 67 -4.44 12.94 -3.06
N ILE A 68 -5.02 13.63 -4.03
CA ILE A 68 -6.44 13.96 -3.98
C ILE A 68 -7.16 12.90 -4.83
N PRO A 69 -7.99 12.05 -4.21
CA PRO A 69 -8.75 11.05 -4.96
C PRO A 69 -9.88 11.71 -5.74
N ASP A 70 -10.35 11.03 -6.78
CA ASP A 70 -11.55 11.40 -7.51
C ASP A 70 -12.74 11.58 -6.53
N PRO A 71 -13.48 12.70 -6.57
CA PRO A 71 -14.66 12.94 -5.73
C PRO A 71 -15.71 11.82 -5.82
N ALA A 72 -15.81 11.10 -6.95
CA ALA A 72 -16.71 9.96 -7.08
C ALA A 72 -16.29 8.75 -6.22
N SER A 73 -14.99 8.62 -5.93
CA SER A 73 -14.40 7.52 -5.16
C SER A 73 -14.04 7.93 -3.71
N ALA A 74 -14.09 9.22 -3.40
CA ALA A 74 -13.66 9.74 -2.12
C ALA A 74 -14.61 9.34 -0.97
N LYS A 75 -14.05 8.71 0.06
CA LYS A 75 -14.77 8.30 1.29
C LYS A 75 -14.87 9.41 2.34
N THR A 76 -14.28 10.57 2.08
CA THR A 76 -14.23 11.72 2.99
C THR A 76 -15.51 12.55 2.91
N LYS A 77 -16.01 13.06 4.04
CA LYS A 77 -17.24 13.87 4.11
C LYS A 77 -17.21 15.17 3.28
N HIS A 78 -16.02 15.72 3.07
CA HIS A 78 -15.80 16.92 2.25
C HIS A 78 -14.54 16.71 1.39
N PRO A 79 -14.65 16.03 0.23
CA PRO A 79 -13.53 15.88 -0.67
C PRO A 79 -13.16 17.23 -1.27
N ARG A 80 -11.88 17.43 -1.55
CA ARG A 80 -11.42 18.65 -2.19
C ARG A 80 -11.89 18.66 -3.66
N PRO A 81 -12.53 19.74 -4.14
CA PRO A 81 -13.15 19.74 -5.46
C PRO A 81 -12.16 19.92 -6.61
N ASN A 82 -10.96 20.42 -6.33
CA ASN A 82 -9.96 20.79 -7.33
C ASN A 82 -8.59 20.25 -6.94
N SER A 83 -7.80 19.96 -7.97
CA SER A 83 -6.39 19.58 -7.85
C SER A 83 -5.54 20.75 -7.31
N TRP A 84 -4.26 20.50 -7.02
CA TRP A 84 -3.38 21.55 -6.50
C TRP A 84 -3.07 22.58 -7.58
N ASN A 85 -3.32 23.85 -7.28
CA ASN A 85 -3.02 24.96 -8.17
C ASN A 85 -1.74 25.69 -7.74
N VAL A 86 -0.94 26.12 -8.71
CA VAL A 86 0.23 26.98 -8.48
C VAL A 86 0.33 28.02 -9.58
N SER A 87 0.62 29.27 -9.20
CA SER A 87 0.87 30.35 -10.15
C SER A 87 2.26 30.20 -10.76
N GLY A 88 2.35 30.33 -12.08
CA GLY A 88 3.63 30.34 -12.78
C GLY A 88 4.41 31.64 -12.64
N TYR A 89 3.83 32.70 -12.05
CA TYR A 89 4.34 34.08 -11.89
C TYR A 89 4.95 34.70 -13.16
N ASP A 90 6.08 34.17 -13.63
CA ASP A 90 6.83 34.60 -14.82
C ASP A 90 6.14 34.24 -16.15
N LEU A 91 5.32 33.19 -16.16
CA LEU A 91 4.74 32.64 -17.39
C LEU A 91 3.31 33.13 -17.68
N GLY A 92 2.68 33.82 -16.72
CA GLY A 92 1.33 34.38 -16.89
C GLY A 92 0.20 33.35 -16.95
N TYR A 93 0.46 32.08 -16.64
CA TYR A 93 -0.55 31.03 -16.52
C TYR A 93 -0.38 30.22 -15.24
N ASN A 94 -1.48 29.59 -14.82
CA ASN A 94 -1.53 28.72 -13.65
C ASN A 94 -1.34 27.27 -14.06
N PHE A 95 -0.71 26.52 -13.16
CA PHE A 95 -0.52 25.10 -13.29
C PHE A 95 -1.45 24.36 -12.33
N THR A 96 -1.92 23.22 -12.79
CA THR A 96 -2.74 22.30 -12.00
C THR A 96 -2.03 20.95 -11.94
N VAL A 97 -1.84 20.44 -10.73
CA VAL A 97 -1.07 19.23 -10.46
C VAL A 97 -1.80 18.37 -9.44
N ASN A 98 -1.81 17.06 -9.65
CA ASN A 98 -2.15 16.08 -8.61
C ASN A 98 -0.93 15.21 -8.30
N PHE A 99 -0.92 14.58 -7.13
CA PHE A 99 0.15 13.70 -6.68
C PHE A 99 -0.30 12.25 -6.74
N CYS A 100 0.56 11.35 -7.22
CA CYS A 100 0.32 9.90 -7.21
C CYS A 100 -0.94 9.43 -7.92
N GLY A 101 -1.45 10.24 -8.84
CA GLY A 101 -2.64 9.96 -9.63
C GLY A 101 -2.92 11.12 -10.57
N ALA A 102 -3.91 10.91 -11.43
CA ALA A 102 -4.33 11.90 -12.41
C ALA A 102 -5.00 13.11 -11.77
N VAL A 103 -5.05 14.22 -12.50
CA VAL A 103 -5.84 15.38 -12.13
C VAL A 103 -7.33 15.04 -12.07
N ILE A 104 -8.05 15.72 -11.19
CA ILE A 104 -9.48 15.49 -10.95
C ILE A 104 -10.33 16.12 -12.05
N GLU A 105 -9.84 17.20 -12.64
CA GLU A 105 -10.55 17.95 -13.66
C GLU A 105 -10.70 17.12 -14.95
N ASP A 106 -11.91 17.03 -15.48
CA ASP A 106 -12.13 16.39 -16.78
C ASP A 106 -11.55 17.27 -17.89
N LEU A 107 -10.46 16.79 -18.51
CA LEU A 107 -9.79 17.50 -19.59
C LEU A 107 -10.54 17.38 -20.92
N SER A 108 -11.48 16.43 -21.02
CA SER A 108 -12.34 16.25 -22.21
C SER A 108 -13.28 17.44 -22.37
N ASP A 109 -13.87 17.91 -21.27
CA ASP A 109 -14.78 19.05 -21.24
C ASP A 109 -14.09 20.37 -21.60
N LYS A 110 -12.76 20.43 -21.46
CA LYS A 110 -11.93 21.61 -21.76
C LYS A 110 -11.46 21.69 -23.22
N GLY A 111 -12.04 20.90 -24.12
CA GLY A 111 -11.64 20.84 -25.52
C GLY A 111 -10.44 19.93 -25.80
N GLY A 112 -10.05 19.10 -24.81
CA GLY A 112 -9.02 18.09 -24.95
C GLY A 112 -7.60 18.58 -24.70
N VAL A 113 -6.66 17.62 -24.69
CA VAL A 113 -5.23 17.87 -24.43
C VAL A 113 -4.45 17.89 -25.74
N VAL A 114 -3.68 18.95 -25.95
CA VAL A 114 -2.87 19.10 -27.17
C VAL A 114 -1.79 18.02 -27.25
N GLY A 115 -1.78 17.25 -28.35
CA GLY A 115 -0.72 16.28 -28.66
C GLY A 115 -0.63 15.06 -27.73
N VAL A 116 -1.70 14.77 -26.99
CA VAL A 116 -1.87 13.56 -26.17
C VAL A 116 -3.11 12.82 -26.65
N GLU A 117 -3.03 11.50 -26.76
CA GLU A 117 -4.16 10.67 -27.20
C GLU A 117 -5.32 10.72 -26.19
N LYS A 118 -6.56 10.64 -26.68
CA LYS A 118 -7.78 10.74 -25.86
C LYS A 118 -7.83 9.73 -24.71
N ASN A 119 -7.28 8.53 -24.93
CA ASN A 119 -7.27 7.46 -23.93
C ASN A 119 -6.36 7.79 -22.73
N LEU A 120 -5.40 8.71 -22.92
CA LEU A 120 -4.40 9.10 -21.92
C LEU A 120 -4.81 10.39 -21.17
N TRP A 121 -5.92 11.02 -21.54
CA TRP A 121 -6.36 12.26 -20.88
C TRP A 121 -6.69 12.05 -19.40
N ASN A 122 -7.27 10.89 -19.07
CA ASN A 122 -7.59 10.50 -17.70
C ASN A 122 -6.37 10.14 -16.85
N ASP A 123 -5.18 10.08 -17.44
CA ASP A 123 -3.94 9.77 -16.74
C ASP A 123 -3.00 10.99 -16.66
N VAL A 124 -3.46 12.18 -17.06
CA VAL A 124 -2.65 13.39 -16.97
C VAL A 124 -2.46 13.77 -15.50
N GLY A 125 -1.22 13.80 -15.02
CA GLY A 125 -0.89 14.15 -13.63
C GLY A 125 -0.72 15.65 -13.40
N ALA A 126 -0.42 16.41 -14.45
CA ALA A 126 -0.25 17.85 -14.38
C ALA A 126 -0.54 18.51 -15.74
N TYR A 127 -1.13 19.71 -15.73
CA TYR A 127 -1.39 20.49 -16.93
C TYR A 127 -1.34 22.00 -16.67
N TYR A 128 -1.30 22.77 -17.75
CA TYR A 128 -1.57 24.20 -17.74
C TYR A 128 -2.51 24.58 -18.89
N GLU A 129 -3.13 25.75 -18.76
CA GLU A 129 -4.01 26.32 -19.77
C GLU A 129 -3.38 27.60 -20.35
N GLN A 130 -3.31 27.67 -21.67
CA GLN A 130 -2.80 28.85 -22.36
C GLN A 130 -3.58 29.07 -23.66
N GLY A 131 -4.15 30.27 -23.83
CA GLY A 131 -4.90 30.61 -25.05
C GLY A 131 -6.12 29.71 -25.30
N GLY A 132 -6.81 29.27 -24.24
CA GLY A 132 -7.98 28.38 -24.32
C GLY A 132 -7.66 26.93 -24.69
N LYS A 133 -6.38 26.53 -24.66
CA LYS A 133 -5.93 25.15 -24.91
C LYS A 133 -5.27 24.57 -23.67
N VAL A 134 -5.48 23.27 -23.45
CA VAL A 134 -4.86 22.50 -22.36
C VAL A 134 -3.59 21.82 -22.86
N TYR A 135 -2.49 22.02 -22.14
CA TYR A 135 -1.21 21.37 -22.38
C TYR A 135 -0.85 20.48 -21.20
N SER A 136 -0.67 19.18 -21.45
CA SER A 136 -0.19 18.25 -20.42
C SER A 136 1.30 18.46 -20.16
N LEU A 137 1.66 18.41 -18.89
CA LEU A 137 3.04 18.44 -18.40
C LEU A 137 3.59 17.06 -18.01
N GLY A 138 2.77 16.02 -18.19
CA GLY A 138 3.13 14.63 -18.00
C GLY A 138 1.98 13.76 -17.47
N GLN A 139 2.12 12.46 -17.67
CA GLN A 139 1.26 11.42 -17.11
C GLN A 139 1.53 11.25 -15.62
N ALA A 140 0.50 10.81 -14.90
CA ALA A 140 0.54 10.58 -13.47
C ALA A 140 1.51 9.46 -13.13
N SER A 141 2.31 9.69 -12.10
CA SER A 141 3.20 8.68 -11.53
C SER A 141 2.94 8.55 -10.04
N SER A 142 2.88 7.32 -9.56
CA SER A 142 2.79 6.97 -8.14
C SER A 142 4.12 6.54 -7.54
N ALA A 143 5.20 6.53 -8.33
CA ALA A 143 6.52 6.07 -7.90
C ALA A 143 7.47 7.27 -7.69
N PRO A 144 7.56 7.83 -6.48
CA PRO A 144 8.57 8.85 -6.19
C PRO A 144 9.97 8.21 -6.20
N VAL A 145 11.00 9.00 -6.50
CA VAL A 145 12.39 8.54 -6.63
C VAL A 145 13.32 9.48 -5.85
N PHE A 146 14.39 8.93 -5.26
CA PHE A 146 15.46 9.74 -4.69
C PHE A 146 16.46 10.15 -5.77
N ARG A 147 16.67 11.44 -5.95
CA ARG A 147 17.78 12.00 -6.74
C ARG A 147 18.76 12.70 -5.79
N GLY A 148 19.88 12.03 -5.52
CA GLY A 148 20.81 12.45 -4.48
C GLY A 148 20.13 12.42 -3.10
N ARG A 149 20.04 13.59 -2.45
CA ARG A 149 19.36 13.75 -1.14
C ARG A 149 17.93 14.25 -1.24
N LYS A 150 17.43 14.55 -2.45
CA LYS A 150 16.08 15.08 -2.65
C LYS A 150 15.13 13.97 -3.05
N LEU A 151 13.94 13.98 -2.44
CA LEU A 151 12.80 13.18 -2.86
C LEU A 151 12.15 13.90 -4.06
N VAL A 152 11.93 13.19 -5.15
CA VAL A 152 11.47 13.76 -6.41
C VAL A 152 10.37 12.90 -7.03
N MET A 153 9.31 13.53 -7.53
CA MET A 153 8.32 12.92 -8.43
C MET A 153 8.60 13.37 -9.86
N ASN A 154 8.50 12.44 -10.81
CA ASN A 154 8.69 12.72 -12.23
C ASN A 154 7.43 12.37 -13.01
N TYR A 155 6.90 13.33 -13.77
CA TYR A 155 5.83 13.12 -14.73
C TYR A 155 6.40 13.29 -16.14
N THR A 156 6.20 12.28 -16.98
CA THR A 156 6.75 12.20 -18.35
C THR A 156 5.63 12.12 -19.37
N ASP A 157 5.97 12.14 -20.66
CA ASP A 157 5.01 11.87 -21.73
C ASP A 157 3.85 12.88 -21.80
N GLY A 158 4.16 14.15 -21.54
CA GLY A 158 3.22 15.25 -21.68
C GLY A 158 2.93 15.63 -23.13
N SER A 159 2.34 16.80 -23.30
CA SER A 159 2.15 17.43 -24.61
C SER A 159 3.52 17.69 -25.29
N PRO A 160 3.58 17.74 -26.62
CA PRO A 160 4.83 17.99 -27.32
C PRO A 160 5.38 19.38 -26.98
N CYS A 161 6.71 19.49 -26.98
CA CYS A 161 7.37 20.79 -26.93
C CYS A 161 7.01 21.61 -28.17
N GLY A 162 7.09 22.95 -28.05
CA GLY A 162 6.77 23.85 -29.16
C GLY A 162 7.63 23.57 -30.39
N ALA A 163 7.15 23.92 -31.58
CA ALA A 163 7.87 23.74 -32.84
C ALA A 163 9.26 24.44 -32.86
N ASP A 164 9.46 25.46 -32.02
CA ASP A 164 10.74 26.15 -31.84
C ASP A 164 11.82 25.26 -31.20
N ALA A 165 11.44 24.22 -30.45
CA ALA A 165 12.38 23.23 -29.90
C ALA A 165 13.00 22.36 -31.00
N MET A 166 12.21 22.00 -32.03
CA MET A 166 12.71 21.24 -33.19
C MET A 166 13.68 22.06 -34.05
N LYS A 167 13.52 23.40 -34.09
CA LYS A 167 14.43 24.29 -34.81
C LYS A 167 15.81 24.41 -34.16
N ARG A 168 15.91 24.28 -32.83
CA ARG A 168 17.20 24.38 -32.11
C ARG A 168 18.02 23.10 -32.15
N GLU A 169 17.38 21.94 -32.26
CA GLU A 169 18.06 20.65 -32.38
C GLU A 169 18.90 20.58 -33.67
N HIS A 170 18.39 21.15 -34.77
CA HIS A 170 19.11 21.29 -36.03
C HIS A 170 20.30 22.27 -36.01
N VAL A 171 20.49 23.07 -34.95
CA VAL A 171 21.62 24.01 -34.84
C VAL A 171 22.80 23.40 -34.09
N ILE A 172 22.59 22.35 -33.28
CA ILE A 172 23.66 21.72 -32.48
C ILE A 172 24.34 20.55 -33.22
N GLU A 173 23.70 19.99 -34.26
CA GLU A 173 24.29 18.92 -35.08
C GLU A 173 25.37 19.37 -36.08
N ASP A 174 25.62 20.68 -36.24
CA ASP A 174 26.63 21.20 -37.18
C ASP A 174 27.93 21.62 -36.50
N LEU A 175 28.34 20.90 -35.45
CA LEU A 175 29.75 20.90 -35.03
C LEU A 175 30.53 19.96 -35.97
N GLY A 176 30.81 20.48 -37.17
CA GLY A 176 31.70 19.82 -38.13
C GLY A 176 33.01 19.36 -37.47
N PRO A 177 33.56 18.21 -37.87
CA PRO A 177 34.80 17.69 -37.29
C PRO A 177 35.91 18.72 -37.41
N ARG A 178 36.49 19.13 -36.27
CA ARG A 178 37.67 19.99 -36.24
C ARG A 178 38.79 19.30 -37.02
N GLU A 179 39.23 19.93 -38.11
CA GLU A 179 40.44 19.56 -38.82
C GLU A 179 41.63 19.65 -37.87
N ILE A 180 42.34 18.53 -37.69
CA ILE A 180 43.59 18.47 -36.94
C ILE A 180 44.66 19.09 -37.86
N ILE A 181 45.08 20.31 -37.55
CA ILE A 181 46.22 20.94 -38.20
C ILE A 181 47.48 20.26 -37.65
N ASP A 182 47.99 19.27 -38.38
CA ASP A 182 49.35 18.76 -38.19
C ASP A 182 50.35 19.77 -38.80
N PRO A 183 51.30 20.31 -38.01
CA PRO A 183 52.30 21.23 -38.53
C PRO A 183 53.51 20.42 -39.03
N ASP A 184 53.40 19.75 -40.17
CA ASP A 184 54.57 19.42 -40.99
C ASP A 184 54.16 18.70 -42.29
N LYS A 185 54.28 19.39 -43.43
CA LYS A 185 55.05 18.97 -44.60
C LYS A 185 54.69 19.77 -45.85
N ASP A 186 55.65 20.58 -46.27
CA ASP A 186 55.84 20.99 -47.65
C ASP A 186 55.83 19.78 -48.60
N LYS A 187 55.04 19.85 -49.67
CA LYS A 187 55.53 19.77 -51.08
C LYS A 187 54.38 19.61 -52.10
N LYS A 188 54.25 20.65 -52.95
CA LYS A 188 54.18 20.58 -54.42
C LYS A 188 53.14 19.64 -55.07
N LYS A 189 52.10 20.21 -55.71
CA LYS A 189 51.97 20.36 -57.19
C LYS A 189 50.52 20.61 -57.67
N ASN A 190 50.45 21.53 -58.64
CA ASN A 190 49.62 21.52 -59.86
C ASN A 190 48.12 21.86 -59.85
N LYS A 191 47.90 23.11 -60.28
CA LYS A 191 47.07 23.60 -61.40
C LYS A 191 45.52 23.65 -61.26
N PRO A 192 44.90 24.72 -61.82
CA PRO A 192 43.47 24.97 -61.79
C PRO A 192 42.77 24.51 -63.06
N SER A 193 41.45 24.26 -62.98
CA SER A 193 40.58 24.31 -64.17
C SER A 193 39.09 24.36 -63.83
N LYS A 194 38.43 25.35 -64.42
CA LYS A 194 37.04 25.40 -64.93
C LYS A 194 35.92 25.34 -63.88
N GLY A 195 34.95 26.25 -63.83
CA GLY A 195 34.36 27.07 -64.88
C GLY A 195 33.01 26.46 -65.27
N HIS A 196 31.92 27.02 -64.75
CA HIS A 196 30.65 27.19 -65.47
C HIS A 196 29.88 28.32 -64.79
N GLU A 197 29.82 29.45 -65.48
CA GLU A 197 28.73 30.42 -65.37
C GLU A 197 27.57 29.82 -66.16
N ASP A 198 26.38 29.77 -65.58
CA ASP A 198 25.12 29.82 -66.31
C ASP A 198 24.21 30.74 -65.48
N ASP A 199 24.00 31.93 -66.02
CA ASP A 199 22.92 32.84 -65.67
C ASP A 199 21.62 32.22 -66.16
N ASP A 200 20.62 32.07 -65.28
CA ASP A 200 19.22 32.06 -65.67
C ASP A 200 18.47 32.87 -64.59
N ASP A 201 18.09 34.09 -64.99
CA ASP A 201 17.11 34.93 -64.32
C ASP A 201 15.73 34.25 -64.42
N ASP A 202 15.11 33.94 -63.28
CA ASP A 202 13.65 33.82 -63.19
C ASP A 202 13.21 34.43 -61.85
N GLU A 203 12.78 35.70 -61.92
CA GLU A 203 11.89 36.30 -60.92
C GLU A 203 10.53 35.62 -61.05
N ASP A 204 10.16 34.76 -60.10
CA ASP A 204 8.77 34.42 -59.85
C ASP A 204 8.48 34.42 -58.34
N ASP A 205 7.71 35.44 -57.97
CA ASP A 205 7.09 35.70 -56.69
C ASP A 205 5.90 34.74 -56.54
N ASP A 206 6.05 33.63 -55.80
CA ASP A 206 4.89 32.84 -55.41
C ASP A 206 4.99 32.22 -54.01
N ARG A 207 3.99 32.60 -53.21
CA ARG A 207 3.62 32.04 -51.91
C ARG A 207 3.30 30.55 -52.03
N ASP A 208 4.15 29.70 -51.48
CA ASP A 208 3.76 28.34 -51.05
C ASP A 208 4.06 28.19 -49.55
N GLY A 209 2.99 28.31 -48.76
CA GLY A 209 2.96 27.79 -47.40
C GLY A 209 2.94 26.27 -47.40
N ARG A 210 4.12 25.65 -47.48
CA ARG A 210 4.28 24.24 -47.16
C ARG A 210 4.04 24.05 -45.67
N LYS A 211 2.85 23.55 -45.35
CA LYS A 211 2.61 22.83 -44.11
C LYS A 211 3.48 21.58 -44.17
N ASP A 212 4.65 21.65 -43.54
CA ASP A 212 5.47 20.48 -43.28
C ASP A 212 4.63 19.50 -42.44
N GLU A 213 4.14 18.44 -43.09
CA GLU A 213 3.61 17.30 -42.37
C GLU A 213 4.76 16.70 -41.54
N PRO A 214 4.57 16.49 -40.22
CA PRO A 214 5.64 15.98 -39.39
C PRO A 214 5.99 14.57 -39.84
N LYS A 215 7.22 14.41 -40.35
CA LYS A 215 7.81 13.10 -40.67
C LYS A 215 7.67 12.20 -39.45
N LYS A 216 6.91 11.10 -39.59
CA LYS A 216 6.83 9.99 -38.64
C LYS A 216 8.23 9.37 -38.48
N GLY A 217 9.03 9.89 -37.55
CA GLY A 217 10.37 9.34 -37.31
C GLY A 217 11.27 10.18 -36.39
N ALA A 218 11.04 11.49 -36.24
CA ALA A 218 11.72 12.26 -35.20
C ALA A 218 10.96 12.08 -33.88
N ALA A 219 11.63 11.63 -32.82
CA ALA A 219 11.05 11.52 -31.49
C ALA A 219 10.77 12.92 -30.95
N LEU A 220 9.57 13.44 -31.24
CA LEU A 220 9.12 14.75 -30.79
C LEU A 220 9.27 14.85 -29.27
N GLN A 221 10.16 15.71 -28.80
CA GLN A 221 10.40 15.89 -27.37
C GLN A 221 9.09 16.26 -26.68
N ARG A 222 8.77 15.54 -25.60
CA ARG A 222 7.55 15.75 -24.82
C ARG A 222 7.84 16.53 -23.55
N LYS A 223 6.86 17.30 -23.10
CA LYS A 223 6.92 18.02 -21.84
C LYS A 223 7.01 17.04 -20.67
N SER A 224 7.78 17.41 -19.67
CA SER A 224 7.94 16.65 -18.44
C SER A 224 8.00 17.58 -17.23
N THR A 225 7.66 17.04 -16.07
CA THR A 225 7.63 17.77 -14.81
C THR A 225 8.43 17.06 -13.75
N ILE A 226 9.25 17.83 -13.05
CA ILE A 226 10.03 17.38 -11.92
C ILE A 226 9.55 18.13 -10.68
N ILE A 227 8.99 17.40 -9.72
CA ILE A 227 8.52 17.97 -8.47
C ILE A 227 9.46 17.52 -7.37
N SER A 228 10.17 18.46 -6.76
CA SER A 228 11.05 18.18 -5.63
C SER A 228 10.33 18.43 -4.32
N PHE A 229 10.38 17.47 -3.41
CA PHE A 229 9.75 17.59 -2.09
C PHE A 229 10.72 18.17 -1.07
N LEU A 230 10.24 19.16 -0.32
CA LEU A 230 10.91 19.73 0.83
C LEU A 230 10.11 19.39 2.09
N CYS A 231 10.79 18.88 3.10
CA CYS A 231 10.19 18.60 4.40
C CYS A 231 9.87 19.92 5.11
N ASP A 232 8.60 20.11 5.45
CA ASP A 232 8.12 21.20 6.29
C ASP A 232 7.37 20.62 7.50
N LYS A 233 7.85 20.91 8.71
CA LYS A 233 7.29 20.37 9.96
C LYS A 233 6.51 21.40 10.75
N ASP A 234 6.31 22.60 10.21
CA ASP A 234 5.58 23.64 10.91
C ASP A 234 4.10 23.22 11.07
N PRO A 235 3.58 23.07 12.31
CA PRO A 235 2.18 22.69 12.53
C PRO A 235 1.18 23.74 12.06
N LEU A 236 1.61 24.98 11.80
CA LEU A 236 0.76 26.05 11.26
C LEU A 236 0.80 26.10 9.73
N ALA A 237 1.74 25.40 9.09
CA ALA A 237 1.81 25.37 7.63
C ALA A 237 0.63 24.58 7.04
N PRO A 238 0.15 24.97 5.84
CA PRO A 238 -0.87 24.19 5.15
C PRO A 238 -0.31 22.82 4.73
N LEU A 239 -1.20 21.88 4.43
CA LEU A 239 -0.84 20.50 4.06
C LEU A 239 0.19 20.43 2.91
N LEU A 240 0.06 21.34 1.94
CA LEU A 240 0.98 21.48 0.82
C LEU A 240 1.11 22.97 0.44
N THR A 241 2.35 23.43 0.28
CA THR A 241 2.66 24.63 -0.49
C THR A 241 3.41 24.23 -1.76
N LEU A 242 2.83 24.53 -2.91
CA LEU A 242 3.44 24.24 -4.21
C LEU A 242 3.95 25.55 -4.81
N SER A 243 5.23 25.59 -5.19
CA SER A 243 5.84 26.73 -5.86
C SER A 243 6.49 26.31 -7.18
N PHE A 244 6.34 27.16 -8.19
CA PHE A 244 7.03 27.02 -9.46
C PHE A 244 8.44 27.60 -9.34
N ILE A 245 9.46 26.83 -9.73
CA ILE A 245 10.86 27.26 -9.68
C ILE A 245 11.31 27.82 -11.03
N GLY A 246 10.89 27.16 -12.11
CA GLY A 246 11.32 27.53 -13.45
C GLY A 246 11.02 26.47 -14.50
N ALA A 247 11.15 26.88 -15.75
CA ALA A 247 11.08 26.03 -16.91
C ALA A 247 12.39 26.11 -17.70
N SER A 248 12.73 25.05 -18.44
CA SER A 248 13.79 25.09 -19.45
C SER A 248 13.52 26.21 -20.47
N PRO A 249 14.57 26.76 -21.13
CA PRO A 249 14.39 27.75 -22.20
C PRO A 249 13.53 27.25 -23.35
N ASP A 250 13.45 25.94 -23.57
CA ASP A 250 12.63 25.31 -24.62
C ASP A 250 11.21 24.95 -24.14
N GLN A 251 10.84 25.33 -22.91
CA GLN A 251 9.55 25.03 -22.28
C GLN A 251 9.16 23.53 -22.34
N CYS A 252 10.16 22.64 -22.27
CA CYS A 252 9.99 21.19 -22.24
C CYS A 252 9.99 20.63 -20.82
N THR A 253 10.82 21.16 -19.93
CA THR A 253 10.94 20.64 -18.56
C THR A 253 10.51 21.70 -17.56
N TYR A 254 9.58 21.36 -16.68
CA TYR A 254 9.06 22.25 -15.64
C TYR A 254 9.48 21.71 -14.28
N VAL A 255 9.95 22.60 -13.41
CA VAL A 255 10.45 22.23 -12.08
C VAL A 255 9.63 22.93 -11.00
N PHE A 256 9.12 22.13 -10.06
CA PHE A 256 8.33 22.61 -8.92
C PHE A 256 8.98 22.21 -7.59
N GLU A 257 8.80 23.05 -6.57
CA GLU A 257 9.10 22.73 -5.18
C GLU A 257 7.78 22.52 -4.43
N ALA A 258 7.63 21.35 -3.83
CA ALA A 258 6.48 20.98 -3.01
C ALA A 258 6.93 20.92 -1.55
N ARG A 259 6.50 21.88 -0.72
CA ARG A 259 6.78 21.84 0.72
C ARG A 259 5.60 21.23 1.45
N SER A 260 5.88 20.18 2.21
CA SER A 260 4.87 19.45 2.97
C SER A 260 5.50 18.63 4.09
N SER A 261 4.72 18.35 5.12
CA SER A 261 5.05 17.38 6.16
C SER A 261 5.16 15.95 5.64
N ALA A 262 4.48 15.62 4.52
CA ALA A 262 4.60 14.34 3.83
C ALA A 262 6.01 14.11 3.24
N GLY A 263 6.73 15.19 2.93
CA GLY A 263 8.12 15.15 2.47
C GLY A 263 9.12 14.85 3.58
N CYS A 264 8.68 14.74 4.83
CA CYS A 264 9.51 14.39 5.97
C CYS A 264 9.61 12.87 6.13
N SER A 265 10.76 12.40 6.64
CA SER A 265 10.92 11.00 7.03
C SER A 265 9.89 10.63 8.09
N GLY A 266 8.94 9.79 7.72
CA GLY A 266 7.99 9.16 8.62
C GLY A 266 8.68 8.05 9.41
N ILE A 267 8.23 7.85 10.65
CA ILE A 267 8.46 6.59 11.34
C ILE A 267 7.38 5.67 10.80
N GLU A 268 7.78 4.69 10.01
CA GLU A 268 6.93 3.53 9.80
C GLU A 268 6.62 2.98 11.18
N VAL A 269 5.38 3.15 11.64
CA VAL A 269 4.90 2.51 12.84
C VAL A 269 4.92 1.03 12.50
N ALA A 270 6.09 0.40 12.67
CA ALA A 270 6.23 -1.03 12.73
C ALA A 270 5.13 -1.43 13.71
N LYS A 271 4.12 -2.14 13.20
CA LYS A 271 2.95 -2.55 13.98
C LYS A 271 3.50 -3.03 15.30
N GLN A 272 3.35 -2.25 16.37
CA GLN A 272 3.90 -2.65 17.65
C GLN A 272 3.26 -3.99 17.94
N THR A 273 4.11 -5.01 18.04
CA THR A 273 3.70 -6.43 17.97
C THR A 273 2.73 -6.79 19.08
N LEU A 274 2.60 -5.93 20.09
CA LEU A 274 1.55 -5.97 21.09
C LEU A 274 1.01 -4.55 21.30
N SER A 275 -0.31 -4.39 21.18
CA SER A 275 -0.98 -3.18 21.63
C SER A 275 -0.75 -2.99 23.14
N PRO A 276 -0.88 -1.76 23.67
CA PRO A 276 -0.83 -1.53 25.11
C PRO A 276 -1.74 -2.47 25.91
N SER A 277 -2.92 -2.81 25.34
CA SER A 277 -3.86 -3.78 25.89
C SER A 277 -3.36 -5.22 25.86
N GLY A 278 -2.59 -5.61 24.83
CA GLY A 278 -1.99 -6.93 24.72
C GLY A 278 -0.95 -7.19 25.81
N VAL A 279 -0.09 -6.20 26.10
CA VAL A 279 0.89 -6.30 27.18
C VAL A 279 0.20 -6.42 28.54
N PHE A 280 -0.81 -5.60 28.82
CA PHE A 280 -1.58 -5.69 30.06
C PHE A 280 -2.29 -7.05 30.21
N GLY A 281 -2.87 -7.58 29.13
CA GLY A 281 -3.50 -8.90 29.13
C GLY A 281 -2.55 -10.04 29.47
N VAL A 282 -1.32 -10.02 28.93
CA VAL A 282 -0.30 -11.04 29.25
C VAL A 282 0.09 -10.98 30.72
N ILE A 283 0.30 -9.78 31.28
CA ILE A 283 0.66 -9.60 32.69
C ILE A 283 -0.43 -10.16 33.61
N VAL A 284 -1.70 -9.81 33.36
CA VAL A 284 -2.83 -10.32 34.14
C VAL A 284 -2.97 -11.84 34.01
N GLY A 285 -2.77 -12.39 32.80
CA GLY A 285 -2.82 -13.84 32.56
C GLY A 285 -1.77 -14.61 33.37
N ILE A 286 -0.53 -14.11 33.42
CA ILE A 286 0.54 -14.71 34.21
C ILE A 286 0.22 -14.62 35.72
N ALA A 287 -0.28 -13.47 36.19
CA ALA A 287 -0.67 -13.31 37.60
C ALA A 287 -1.76 -14.30 38.02
N ILE A 288 -2.78 -14.52 37.18
CA ILE A 288 -3.83 -15.52 37.41
C ILE A 288 -3.25 -16.93 37.44
N LEU A 289 -2.35 -17.27 36.51
CA LEU A 289 -1.71 -18.58 36.46
C LEU A 289 -0.93 -18.86 37.74
N VAL A 290 -0.11 -17.91 38.17
CA VAL A 290 0.68 -18.03 39.41
C VAL A 290 -0.24 -18.15 40.63
N TYR A 291 -1.33 -17.38 40.69
CA TYR A 291 -2.31 -17.46 41.77
C TYR A 291 -2.99 -18.85 41.85
N ILE A 292 -3.40 -19.40 40.70
CA ILE A 292 -4.03 -20.73 40.64
C ILE A 292 -3.03 -21.82 40.99
N VAL A 293 -1.85 -21.85 40.36
CA VAL A 293 -0.85 -22.90 40.57
C VAL A 293 -0.25 -22.83 41.98
N GLY A 294 0.17 -21.64 42.41
CA GLY A 294 0.73 -21.43 43.75
C GLY A 294 -0.29 -21.72 44.84
N GLY A 295 -1.54 -21.28 44.65
CA GLY A 295 -2.62 -21.56 45.59
C GLY A 295 -3.02 -23.03 45.64
N CYS A 296 -3.04 -23.75 44.52
CA CYS A 296 -3.24 -25.19 44.49
C CYS A 296 -2.12 -25.95 45.22
N VAL A 297 -0.85 -25.55 45.01
CA VAL A 297 0.30 -26.15 45.71
C VAL A 297 0.22 -25.87 47.21
N TYR A 298 -0.12 -24.65 47.61
CA TYR A 298 -0.31 -24.30 49.02
C TYR A 298 -1.43 -25.12 49.68
N SER A 299 -2.62 -25.17 49.06
CA SER A 299 -3.77 -25.93 49.57
C SER A 299 -3.51 -27.44 49.63
N ARG A 300 -2.68 -27.96 48.73
CA ARG A 300 -2.32 -29.38 48.70
C ARG A 300 -1.23 -29.74 49.72
N MET A 301 -0.18 -28.93 49.81
CA MET A 301 1.01 -29.23 50.60
C MET A 301 0.87 -28.80 52.06
N VAL A 302 0.18 -27.69 52.32
CA VAL A 302 0.04 -27.11 53.67
C VAL A 302 -1.32 -27.45 54.29
N LEU A 303 -2.41 -27.39 53.52
CA LEU A 303 -3.77 -27.58 54.04
C LEU A 303 -4.35 -28.99 53.83
N HIS A 304 -3.64 -29.88 53.11
CA HIS A 304 -4.02 -31.27 52.84
C HIS A 304 -5.46 -31.50 52.32
N GLN A 305 -6.06 -30.52 51.66
CA GLN A 305 -7.41 -30.66 51.10
C GLN A 305 -7.39 -31.48 49.80
N ARG A 306 -8.43 -32.29 49.55
CA ARG A 306 -8.57 -33.14 48.36
C ARG A 306 -9.75 -32.69 47.50
N GLY A 307 -9.59 -32.79 46.18
CA GLY A 307 -10.66 -32.49 45.21
C GLY A 307 -10.72 -31.02 44.76
N TRP A 308 -11.89 -30.60 44.26
CA TRP A 308 -12.13 -29.30 43.63
C TRP A 308 -12.06 -28.10 44.59
N GLN A 309 -12.00 -28.35 45.90
CA GLN A 309 -11.78 -27.33 46.91
C GLN A 309 -10.31 -26.86 47.00
N GLN A 310 -9.39 -27.44 46.21
CA GLN A 310 -7.98 -27.02 46.16
C GLN A 310 -7.77 -25.66 45.48
N LEU A 311 -8.73 -25.19 44.69
CA LEU A 311 -8.67 -23.91 44.00
C LEU A 311 -8.97 -22.74 44.95
N PRO A 312 -8.05 -21.76 45.07
CA PRO A 312 -8.30 -20.57 45.87
C PRO A 312 -9.53 -19.81 45.36
N ASN A 313 -10.53 -19.60 46.21
CA ASN A 313 -11.79 -18.90 45.89
C ASN A 313 -12.56 -19.53 44.70
N TYR A 314 -12.78 -20.85 44.74
CA TYR A 314 -13.51 -21.59 43.69
C TYR A 314 -14.87 -20.98 43.28
N ALA A 315 -15.63 -20.45 44.24
CA ALA A 315 -16.92 -19.80 43.96
C ALA A 315 -16.79 -18.59 43.00
N LEU A 316 -15.73 -17.80 43.15
CA LEU A 316 -15.43 -16.65 42.28
C LEU A 316 -15.08 -17.14 40.87
N TRP A 317 -14.17 -18.11 40.74
CA TRP A 317 -13.75 -18.65 39.44
C TRP A 317 -14.90 -19.32 38.68
N LYS A 318 -15.73 -20.10 39.37
CA LYS A 318 -16.91 -20.72 38.77
C LYS A 318 -17.86 -19.67 38.21
N GLY A 319 -18.04 -18.54 38.91
CA GLY A 319 -18.83 -17.41 38.42
C GLY A 319 -18.22 -16.73 37.20
N VAL A 320 -16.92 -16.47 37.21
CA VAL A 320 -16.19 -15.83 36.11
C VAL A 320 -16.21 -16.71 34.84
N PHE A 321 -15.86 -18.00 34.94
CA PHE A 321 -15.92 -18.91 33.79
C PHE A 321 -17.34 -19.17 33.31
N GLY A 322 -18.32 -19.19 34.21
CA GLY A 322 -19.75 -19.26 33.86
C GLY A 322 -20.19 -18.07 33.02
N PHE A 323 -19.83 -16.84 33.45
CA PHE A 323 -20.10 -15.62 32.70
C PHE A 323 -19.47 -15.62 31.30
N PHE A 324 -18.19 -16.03 31.19
CA PHE A 324 -17.53 -16.12 29.87
C PHE A 324 -18.17 -17.18 28.97
N LYS A 325 -18.55 -18.34 29.52
CA LYS A 325 -19.29 -19.37 28.78
C LYS A 325 -20.60 -18.82 28.23
N ASP A 326 -21.37 -18.12 29.07
CA ASP A 326 -22.66 -17.56 28.67
C ASP A 326 -22.51 -16.42 27.65
N LEU A 327 -21.50 -15.56 27.81
CA LEU A 327 -21.15 -14.51 26.83
C LEU A 327 -20.77 -15.12 25.47
N VAL A 328 -19.95 -16.17 25.45
CA VAL A 328 -19.56 -16.87 24.21
C VAL A 328 -20.78 -17.55 23.57
N ILE A 329 -21.67 -18.16 24.35
CA ILE A 329 -22.90 -18.77 23.84
C ILE A 329 -23.83 -17.69 23.25
N ILE A 330 -23.99 -16.54 23.91
CA ILE A 330 -24.82 -15.43 23.43
C ILE A 330 -24.22 -14.82 22.15
N LEU A 331 -22.91 -14.62 22.09
CA LEU A 331 -22.22 -14.10 20.91
C LEU A 331 -22.31 -15.08 19.73
N THR A 332 -22.07 -16.38 19.99
CA THR A 332 -22.13 -17.44 18.98
C THR A 332 -23.57 -17.67 18.48
N SER A 333 -24.58 -17.60 19.35
CA SER A 333 -25.99 -17.70 18.97
C SER A 333 -26.48 -16.47 18.17
N SER A 334 -25.90 -15.30 18.43
CA SER A 334 -26.16 -14.08 17.67
C SER A 334 -25.48 -14.10 16.29
N CYS A 335 -24.26 -14.64 16.18
CA CYS A 335 -23.56 -14.81 14.91
C CYS A 335 -24.16 -15.95 14.05
N THR A 336 -24.66 -17.02 14.68
CA THR A 336 -25.33 -18.13 13.95
C THR A 336 -26.73 -17.79 13.46
N ARG A 337 -27.40 -16.76 14.02
CA ARG A 337 -28.63 -16.18 13.45
C ARG A 337 -28.41 -15.37 12.17
N PHE A 338 -27.17 -14.94 11.88
CA PHE A 338 -26.81 -14.25 10.64
C PHE A 338 -26.34 -15.19 9.52
N PHE A 339 -26.18 -16.49 9.79
CA PHE A 339 -26.05 -17.50 8.73
C PHE A 339 -27.44 -17.95 8.29
N PRO A 340 -27.77 -17.94 6.98
CA PRO A 340 -29.03 -18.50 6.49
C PRO A 340 -29.03 -20.00 6.72
N SER A 341 -29.58 -20.42 7.86
CA SER A 341 -29.92 -21.81 8.13
C SER A 341 -30.97 -22.25 7.11
N ARG A 342 -30.53 -22.84 5.99
CA ARG A 342 -31.37 -23.76 5.21
C ARG A 342 -31.65 -25.01 6.05
N ARG A 343 -32.53 -24.89 7.04
CA ARG A 343 -33.25 -26.02 7.62
C ARG A 343 -34.68 -25.93 7.12
N GLY A 344 -34.93 -26.59 6.00
CA GLY A 344 -36.27 -26.90 5.55
C GLY A 344 -36.95 -27.78 6.59
N TYR A 345 -38.08 -27.32 7.11
CA TYR A 345 -39.02 -28.18 7.80
C TYR A 345 -39.72 -29.06 6.75
N THR A 346 -39.30 -30.31 6.62
CA THR A 346 -40.10 -31.33 5.93
C THR A 346 -41.26 -31.70 6.84
N ARG A 347 -42.42 -31.07 6.62
CA ARG A 347 -43.69 -31.63 7.12
C ARG A 347 -44.01 -32.85 6.26
N VAL A 348 -43.85 -34.05 6.83
CA VAL A 348 -44.51 -35.25 6.29
C VAL A 348 -45.91 -35.31 6.87
N ASN A 349 -46.86 -34.83 6.07
CA ASN A 349 -48.27 -35.17 6.16
C ASN A 349 -48.41 -36.62 5.64
N GLY A 350 -48.83 -37.53 6.51
CA GLY A 350 -49.10 -38.93 6.18
C GLY A 350 -50.42 -39.38 6.77
N GLY A 351 -51.51 -39.08 6.06
CA GLY A 351 -52.68 -39.95 5.86
C GLY A 351 -53.46 -40.51 7.06
N LEU A 352 -54.65 -39.93 7.26
CA LEU A 352 -55.96 -40.59 7.41
C LEU A 352 -56.10 -41.90 8.22
N GLY A 353 -56.89 -41.80 9.29
CA GLY A 353 -57.95 -42.80 9.58
C GLY A 353 -57.92 -43.41 10.98
N GLY A 354 -58.95 -43.15 11.79
CA GLY A 354 -59.35 -44.05 12.87
C GLY A 354 -59.59 -43.43 14.26
N ASN A 355 -60.84 -43.05 14.50
CA ASN A 355 -61.64 -43.28 15.72
C ASN A 355 -60.99 -43.23 17.13
N SER A 356 -61.52 -42.31 17.95
CA SER A 356 -61.93 -42.47 19.36
C SER A 356 -61.11 -43.37 20.32
N GLY A 357 -60.60 -42.73 21.38
CA GLY A 357 -60.65 -43.27 22.75
C GLY A 357 -59.39 -43.94 23.30
N GLY A 358 -59.01 -43.54 24.52
CA GLY A 358 -58.33 -44.44 25.46
C GLY A 358 -56.83 -44.18 25.75
N ILE A 359 -56.57 -43.67 26.95
CA ILE A 359 -55.65 -44.21 27.97
C ILE A 359 -54.25 -44.73 27.53
N GLY A 360 -53.20 -44.11 28.08
CA GLY A 360 -52.12 -44.88 28.74
C GLY A 360 -50.73 -44.93 28.11
N ARG A 361 -49.75 -44.49 28.92
CA ARG A 361 -48.38 -45.02 29.14
C ARG A 361 -47.27 -44.92 28.06
N ASN A 362 -46.20 -44.25 28.50
CA ASN A 362 -44.77 -44.57 28.42
C ASN A 362 -44.01 -44.54 27.07
N GLY A 363 -43.03 -43.63 26.99
CA GLY A 363 -41.63 -44.08 27.06
C GLY A 363 -40.59 -43.39 26.17
N ARG A 364 -39.49 -42.97 26.83
CA ARG A 364 -38.09 -42.71 26.38
C ARG A 364 -37.80 -41.29 25.86
N GLY A 365 -36.78 -40.58 26.34
CA GLY A 365 -35.71 -40.87 27.31
C GLY A 365 -34.58 -39.87 27.09
N ARG A 366 -34.26 -39.05 28.10
CA ARG A 366 -33.05 -38.21 28.12
C ARG A 366 -32.67 -38.00 29.59
N GLY A 367 -31.43 -38.37 29.91
CA GLY A 367 -30.90 -38.60 31.26
C GLY A 367 -31.13 -37.45 32.22
N ASP A 368 -31.67 -37.83 33.37
CA ASP A 368 -31.98 -37.00 34.50
C ASP A 368 -30.88 -37.21 35.55
N SER A 369 -30.00 -36.22 35.72
CA SER A 369 -28.94 -36.24 36.73
C SER A 369 -29.47 -36.32 38.17
N ASP A 370 -30.77 -36.09 38.35
CA ASP A 370 -31.44 -36.17 39.64
C ASP A 370 -31.86 -37.61 39.99
N ALA A 371 -31.88 -38.53 39.02
CA ALA A 371 -32.12 -39.95 39.25
C ALA A 371 -30.88 -40.69 39.79
N GLU A 372 -29.66 -40.24 39.47
CA GLU A 372 -28.43 -40.82 40.02
C GLU A 372 -28.22 -40.45 41.49
N ASN A 373 -28.60 -39.23 41.90
CA ASN A 373 -28.51 -38.82 43.31
C ASN A 373 -29.51 -39.56 44.21
N ARG A 374 -30.66 -39.99 43.67
CA ARG A 374 -31.63 -40.81 44.42
C ARG A 374 -31.13 -42.24 44.69
N LEU A 375 -30.32 -42.81 43.80
CA LEU A 375 -29.73 -44.13 44.01
C LEU A 375 -28.61 -44.14 45.06
N ILE A 376 -28.01 -42.99 45.37
CA ILE A 376 -26.98 -42.88 46.40
C ILE A 376 -27.61 -42.75 47.79
N ASP A 377 -28.77 -42.10 47.90
CA ASP A 377 -29.50 -41.99 49.17
C ASP A 377 -30.20 -43.31 49.54
N GLU A 378 -30.73 -44.08 48.56
CA GLU A 378 -31.31 -45.41 48.82
C GLU A 378 -30.25 -46.46 49.23
N LEU A 379 -29.01 -46.38 48.69
CA LEU A 379 -27.95 -47.34 49.02
C LEU A 379 -27.36 -47.13 50.43
N ASN A 380 -27.55 -45.94 51.01
CA ASN A 380 -27.11 -45.64 52.38
C ASN A 380 -28.08 -46.13 53.45
N GLU A 381 -29.33 -46.47 53.11
CA GLU A 381 -30.33 -46.98 54.06
C GLU A 381 -30.31 -48.52 54.20
N GLU A 382 -29.65 -49.28 53.30
CA GLU A 382 -29.61 -50.76 53.36
C GLU A 382 -28.37 -51.32 54.12
N TRP A 383 -27.51 -50.48 54.69
CA TRP A 383 -26.30 -50.91 55.42
C TRP A 383 -26.34 -50.68 56.95
N ASP A 384 -27.45 -50.17 57.50
CA ASP A 384 -27.61 -49.87 58.94
C ASP A 384 -28.64 -50.76 59.69
N ASP A 385 -28.99 -51.93 59.16
CA ASP A 385 -29.67 -53.03 59.90
C ASP A 385 -28.80 -54.29 60.05
#